data_AF-A0A2G9LUV8-F1
#
_entry.id   AF-A0A2G9LUV8-F1
#
_cell.length_a   1.000
_cell.length_b   1.000
_cell.length_c   1.000
_cell.angle_alpha   90.00
_cell.angle_beta   90.00
_cell.angle_gamma   90.00
#
_symmetry.space_group_name_H-M   'P 1'
#
loop_
_entity.id
_entity.type
_entity.pdbx_description
1 polymer ?
#
loop_
_entity_poly.entity_id
_entity_poly.type
_entity_poly.pdbx_seq_one_letter_code
_entity_poly.pdbx_strand_id
1 'polypeptide(L)'
;YKYAIKNLFKIISEINENFRKYIEEVIEYSEIKKGARIYEHGISMARAAEILGVSEWDLMGYVGKTTLIDAEEEDEKERLNFARKLFGIEK
;
A
#
# COMPACT_ATOMS: atom_id res chain seq x y z
N TYR A 1 -12.27 2.11 -18.59
CA TYR A 1 -12.03 1.25 -17.41
C TYR A 1 -12.70 1.79 -16.15
N LYS A 2 -12.30 2.95 -15.61
CA LYS A 2 -12.86 3.56 -14.38
C LYS A 2 -14.40 3.70 -14.39
N TYR A 3 -14.97 4.06 -15.54
CA TYR A 3 -16.43 4.20 -15.70
C TYR A 3 -17.20 2.88 -15.61
N ALA A 4 -16.63 1.80 -16.17
CA ALA A 4 -17.25 0.47 -16.14
C ALA A 4 -17.30 -0.09 -14.71
N ILE A 5 -16.20 0.06 -13.96
CA ILE A 5 -16.12 -0.33 -12.55
C ILE A 5 -17.12 0.45 -11.69
N LYS A 6 -17.22 1.77 -11.92
CA LYS A 6 -18.19 2.61 -11.20
C LYS A 6 -19.64 2.16 -11.45
N ASN A 7 -19.98 1.86 -12.70
CA ASN A 7 -21.32 1.35 -13.04
C ASN A 7 -21.59 -0.03 -12.44
N LEU A 8 -20.60 -0.92 -12.44
CA LEU A 8 -20.70 -2.23 -11.81
C LEU A 8 -21.03 -2.09 -10.31
N PHE A 9 -20.27 -1.29 -9.58
CA PHE A 9 -20.52 -1.07 -8.15
C PHE A 9 -21.87 -0.43 -7.87
N LYS A 10 -22.34 0.47 -8.75
CA LYS A 10 -23.68 1.05 -8.62
C LYS A 10 -24.77 -0.03 -8.67
N ILE A 11 -24.74 -0.89 -9.69
CA ILE A 11 -25.72 -1.97 -9.87
C ILE A 11 -25.69 -2.93 -8.67
N ILE A 12 -24.49 -3.34 -8.22
CA ILE A 12 -24.39 -4.25 -7.08
C ILE A 12 -24.90 -3.60 -5.78
N SER A 13 -24.65 -2.29 -5.59
CA SER A 13 -25.17 -1.56 -4.42
C SER A 13 -26.70 -1.41 -4.42
N GLU A 14 -27.33 -1.40 -5.59
CA GLU A 14 -28.79 -1.39 -5.74
C GLU A 14 -29.39 -2.77 -5.41
N ILE A 15 -28.62 -3.85 -5.59
CA ILE A 15 -29.05 -5.23 -5.29
C ILE A 15 -28.85 -5.58 -3.81
N ASN A 16 -27.82 -5.05 -3.16
CA ASN A 16 -27.49 -5.37 -1.78
C ASN A 16 -26.94 -4.15 -1.04
N GLU A 17 -27.69 -3.67 -0.05
CA GLU A 17 -27.33 -2.51 0.77
C GLU A 17 -26.02 -2.74 1.56
N ASN A 18 -25.75 -3.98 1.99
CA ASN A 18 -24.51 -4.33 2.69
C ASN A 18 -23.30 -4.35 1.77
N PHE A 19 -23.48 -4.45 0.45
CA PHE A 19 -22.36 -4.46 -0.50
C PHE A 19 -21.52 -3.19 -0.42
N ARG A 20 -22.17 -2.04 -0.21
CA ARG A 20 -21.45 -0.77 -0.04
C ARG A 20 -20.46 -0.85 1.12
N LYS A 21 -20.92 -1.32 2.29
CA LYS A 21 -20.10 -1.47 3.49
C LYS A 21 -18.92 -2.40 3.25
N TYR A 22 -19.13 -3.55 2.61
CA TYR A 22 -18.02 -4.47 2.30
C TYR A 22 -16.99 -3.86 1.34
N ILE A 23 -17.42 -3.07 0.36
CA ILE A 23 -16.49 -2.38 -0.56
C ILE A 23 -15.71 -1.29 0.17
N GLU A 24 -16.36 -0.52 1.04
CA GLU A 24 -15.71 0.49 1.89
C GLU A 24 -14.63 -0.16 2.76
N GLU A 25 -14.96 -1.26 3.45
CA GLU A 25 -14.01 -2.03 4.26
C GLU A 25 -12.81 -2.55 3.44
N VAL A 26 -13.06 -3.04 2.22
CA VAL A 26 -11.99 -3.52 1.34
C VAL A 26 -11.08 -2.38 0.86
N ILE A 27 -11.64 -1.21 0.58
CA ILE A 27 -10.87 -0.04 0.16
C ILE A 27 -10.01 0.46 1.32
N GLU A 28 -10.58 0.64 2.53
CA GLU A 28 -9.83 1.04 3.73
C GLU A 28 -8.68 0.07 4.01
N TYR A 29 -8.94 -1.24 3.96
CA TYR A 29 -7.89 -2.24 4.19
C TYR A 29 -6.80 -2.21 3.10
N SER A 30 -7.19 -1.92 1.86
CA SER A 30 -6.25 -1.79 0.74
C SER A 30 -5.36 -0.56 0.89
N GLU A 31 -5.89 0.56 1.37
CA GLU A 31 -5.14 1.77 1.67
C GLU A 31 -4.11 1.51 2.77
N ILE A 32 -4.50 0.87 3.88
CA ILE A 32 -3.56 0.48 4.94
C ILE A 32 -2.44 -0.40 4.39
N LYS A 33 -2.78 -1.41 3.58
CA LYS A 33 -1.80 -2.33 2.98
C LYS A 33 -0.84 -1.64 2.01
N LYS A 34 -1.32 -0.67 1.23
CA LYS A 34 -0.46 0.15 0.35
C LYS A 34 0.43 1.08 1.17
N GLY A 35 -0.05 1.57 2.31
CA GLY A 35 0.73 2.43 3.21
C GLY A 35 1.90 1.69 3.80
N ALA A 36 1.69 0.42 4.17
CA ALA A 36 2.74 -0.45 4.68
C ALA A 36 3.85 -0.63 3.63
N ARG A 37 3.47 -0.86 2.36
CA ARG A 37 4.43 -0.92 1.25
C ARG A 37 5.21 0.38 1.08
N ILE A 38 4.55 1.53 1.16
CA ILE A 38 5.22 2.84 1.08
C ILE A 38 6.24 2.99 2.22
N TYR A 39 5.86 2.59 3.44
CA TYR A 39 6.73 2.60 4.60
C TYR A 39 7.96 1.68 4.44
N GLU A 40 7.80 0.48 3.90
CA GLU A 40 8.90 -0.45 3.60
C GLU A 40 9.97 0.17 2.68
N HIS A 41 9.57 1.07 1.78
CA HIS A 41 10.50 1.76 0.88
C HIS A 41 11.26 2.92 1.58
N GLY A 42 11.18 3.02 2.92
CA GLY A 42 11.92 3.99 3.73
C GLY A 42 11.22 5.33 3.94
N ILE A 43 9.95 5.45 3.55
CA ILE A 43 9.14 6.64 3.86
C ILE A 43 8.66 6.55 5.31
N SER A 44 8.74 7.65 6.07
CA SER A 44 8.31 7.66 7.47
C SER A 44 6.83 7.27 7.63
N MET A 45 6.47 6.63 8.75
CA MET A 45 5.09 6.19 9.03
C MET A 45 4.06 7.32 8.89
N ALA A 46 4.30 8.47 9.52
CA ALA A 46 3.41 9.63 9.45
C ALA A 46 3.16 10.08 8.00
N ARG A 47 4.23 10.16 7.19
CA ARG A 47 4.12 10.52 5.78
C ARG A 47 3.39 9.45 4.94
N ALA A 48 3.62 8.17 5.22
CA ALA A 48 2.92 7.08 4.53
C ALA A 48 1.41 7.08 4.84
N ALA A 49 1.05 7.33 6.10
CA ALA A 49 -0.34 7.48 6.55
C ALA A 49 -1.02 8.69 5.89
N GLU A 50 -0.34 9.83 5.86
CA GLU A 50 -0.83 11.07 5.21
C GLU A 50 -1.10 10.88 3.72
N ILE A 51 -0.21 10.20 2.98
CA ILE A 51 -0.34 9.98 1.52
C ILE A 51 -1.62 9.19 1.19
N LEU A 52 -1.99 8.24 2.04
CA LEU A 52 -3.13 7.35 1.80
C LEU A 52 -4.37 7.72 2.61
N GLY A 53 -4.31 8.75 3.45
CA GLY A 53 -5.44 9.20 4.25
C GLY A 53 -5.86 8.21 5.34
N VAL A 54 -4.96 7.35 5.80
CA VAL A 54 -5.23 6.36 6.84
C VAL A 54 -4.72 6.83 8.20
N SER A 55 -5.27 6.27 9.28
CA SER A 55 -4.76 6.50 10.62
C SER A 55 -3.35 5.92 10.79
N GLU A 56 -2.44 6.68 11.43
CA GLU A 56 -1.13 6.15 11.83
C GLU A 56 -1.26 4.91 12.73
N TRP A 57 -2.28 4.86 13.59
CA TRP A 57 -2.51 3.72 14.48
C TRP A 57 -2.88 2.45 13.71
N ASP A 58 -3.74 2.57 12.70
CA ASP A 58 -4.17 1.43 11.89
C ASP A 58 -3.00 0.93 11.05
N LEU A 59 -2.21 1.86 10.49
CA LEU A 59 -1.03 1.55 9.72
C LEU A 59 0.05 0.86 10.58
N MET A 60 0.36 1.40 11.76
CA MET A 60 1.29 0.78 12.72
C MET A 60 0.80 -0.59 13.18
N GLY A 61 -0.50 -0.70 13.48
CA GLY A 61 -1.11 -1.95 13.90
C GLY A 61 -1.06 -3.04 12.83
N TYR A 62 -1.13 -2.65 11.56
CA TYR A 62 -0.94 -3.55 10.43
C TYR A 62 0.52 -3.94 10.25
N VAL A 63 1.42 -2.95 10.15
CA VAL A 63 2.86 -3.17 9.95
C VAL A 63 3.44 -4.06 11.04
N GLY A 64 3.11 -3.81 12.30
CA GLY A 64 3.60 -4.60 13.43
C GLY A 64 3.10 -6.05 13.48
N LYS A 65 2.03 -6.38 12.74
CA LYS A 65 1.50 -7.76 12.61
C LYS A 65 2.02 -8.47 11.36
N THR A 66 2.75 -7.77 10.50
CA THR A 66 3.22 -8.29 9.22
C THR A 66 4.74 -8.43 9.20
N THR A 67 5.25 -9.53 8.66
CA THR A 67 6.70 -9.75 8.40
C THR A 67 7.18 -9.01 7.16
N LEU A 68 6.51 -7.92 6.79
CA LEU A 68 6.76 -7.17 5.55
C LEU A 68 8.16 -6.55 5.50
N ILE A 69 8.72 -6.22 6.68
CA ILE A 69 10.07 -5.68 6.83
C ILE A 69 11.13 -6.80 6.78
N ASP A 70 10.72 -8.04 7.02
CA ASP A 70 11.61 -9.21 7.12
C ASP A 70 11.68 -10.04 5.82
N ALA A 71 11.01 -9.57 4.75
CA ALA A 71 10.90 -10.33 3.51
C ALA A 71 12.13 -10.14 2.61
N GLU A 72 12.93 -11.21 2.53
CA GLU A 72 14.03 -11.56 1.61
C GLU A 72 14.96 -10.41 1.17
N GLU A 73 16.19 -10.46 1.69
CA GLU A 73 17.32 -9.63 1.25
C GLU A 73 17.56 -9.79 -0.26
N GLU A 74 17.33 -8.74 -1.04
CA GLU A 74 17.90 -8.62 -2.39
C GLU A 74 19.42 -8.86 -2.30
N ASP A 75 19.98 -9.62 -3.26
CA ASP A 75 21.41 -9.93 -3.32
C ASP A 75 22.21 -8.62 -3.16
N GLU A 76 23.19 -8.62 -2.24
CA GLU A 76 23.93 -7.41 -1.86
C GLU A 76 24.54 -6.69 -3.07
N LYS A 77 24.91 -7.47 -4.11
CA LYS A 77 25.43 -6.93 -5.38
C LYS A 77 24.37 -6.21 -6.20
N GLU A 78 23.14 -6.71 -6.24
CA GLU A 78 22.03 -6.06 -6.94
C GLU A 78 21.71 -4.71 -6.30
N ARG A 79 21.65 -4.66 -4.96
CA ARG A 79 21.46 -3.43 -4.20
C ARG A 79 22.56 -2.41 -4.46
N LEU A 80 23.83 -2.85 -4.47
CA LEU A 80 24.97 -1.98 -4.73
C LEU A 80 24.96 -1.44 -6.17
N ASN A 81 24.61 -2.28 -7.15
CA ASN A 81 24.51 -1.88 -8.55
C ASN A 81 23.35 -0.89 -8.78
N PHE A 82 22.20 -1.12 -8.13
CA PHE A 82 21.08 -0.19 -8.17
C PHE A 82 21.48 1.18 -7.62
N ALA A 83 22.11 1.22 -6.43
CA ALA A 83 22.57 2.47 -5.83
C ALA A 83 23.57 3.22 -6.72
N ARG A 84 24.54 2.51 -7.33
CA ARG A 84 25.50 3.11 -8.28
C ARG A 84 24.80 3.77 -9.47
N LYS A 85 23.81 3.10 -10.07
CA LYS A 85 22.99 3.65 -11.15
C LYS A 85 22.18 4.86 -10.68
N LEU A 86 21.55 4.77 -9.52
CA LEU A 86 20.71 5.83 -8.96
C LEU A 86 21.51 7.12 -8.73
N PHE A 87 22.74 7.00 -8.23
CA PHE A 87 23.61 8.14 -7.94
C PHE A 87 24.58 8.49 -9.09
N GLY A 88 24.49 7.82 -10.24
CA GLY A 88 25.32 8.10 -11.41
C GLY A 88 26.82 7.83 -11.21
N ILE A 89 27.17 6.92 -10.29
CA ILE A 89 28.55 6.52 -10.00
C ILE A 89 28.84 5.25 -10.81
N GLU A 90 28.91 5.39 -12.13
CA GLU A 90 29.40 4.33 -13.01
C GLU A 90 30.92 4.44 -13.15
N LYS A 91 31.62 3.29 -13.12
CA LYS A 91 33.03 3.17 -13.50
C LYS A 91 33.12 2.79 -14.97
#